data_AF-A0A875S6W3-F1
#
_entry.id   AF-A0A875S6W3-F1
#
_cell.length_a   1.000
_cell.length_b   1.000
_cell.length_c   1.000
_cell.angle_alpha   90.00
_cell.angle_beta   90.00
_cell.angle_gamma   90.00
#
_symmetry.space_group_name_H-M   'P 1'
#
loop_
_entity.id
_entity.type
_entity.pdbx_description
1 polymer ?
#
loop_
_entity_poly.entity_id
_entity_poly.type
_entity_poly.pdbx_seq_one_letter_code
_entity_poly.pdbx_strand_id
1 'polypeptide(L)'
;MSMFRSLADSAASITLFKVSMNMLASLKKHSVVSSSGVKKEKGWFDSILGNRQDASSGRYRYQINVVEDTLPTKEQYNLIKSYARTTPFSHDAFTQAFPRAMDPTNKDVQSLFVRPLVVDWEHKLLASNETHLSKLLSEAYGINI
;
A
#
# COMPACT_ATOMS: atom_id res chain seq x y z
N MET A 1 28.88 16.07 0.43
CA MET A 1 27.61 16.08 1.20
C MET A 1 26.68 15.05 0.60
N SER A 2 26.20 14.13 1.43
CA SER A 2 25.67 12.81 1.02
C SER A 2 24.24 12.89 0.49
N MET A 3 24.02 12.43 -0.75
CA MET A 3 22.68 12.25 -1.36
C MET A 3 21.86 11.14 -0.66
N PHE A 4 22.47 10.35 0.23
CA PHE A 4 21.79 9.30 0.99
C PHE A 4 20.94 9.82 2.15
N ARG A 5 21.08 11.09 2.56
CA ARG A 5 20.20 11.70 3.58
C ARG A 5 18.77 11.95 3.09
N SER A 6 18.55 12.00 1.77
CA SER A 6 17.23 12.32 1.18
C SER A 6 16.21 11.17 1.23
N LEU A 7 16.63 9.94 1.54
CA LEU A 7 15.73 8.78 1.67
C LEU A 7 15.24 8.58 3.11
N ALA A 8 15.97 9.10 4.10
CA ALA A 8 15.64 8.92 5.51
C ALA A 8 14.48 9.82 5.99
N ASP A 9 14.13 10.85 5.23
CA ASP A 9 13.17 11.90 5.66
C ASP A 9 11.85 11.89 4.85
N SER A 10 11.71 11.05 3.83
CA SER A 10 10.50 10.97 3.01
C SER A 10 9.43 10.09 3.65
N ALA A 11 8.16 10.53 3.58
CA ALA A 11 7.03 9.73 4.05
C ALA A 11 6.85 8.48 3.17
N ALA A 12 6.65 7.32 3.79
CA ALA A 12 6.31 6.08 3.10
C ALA A 12 4.94 6.19 2.41
N SER A 13 4.66 5.34 1.42
CA SER A 13 3.41 5.40 0.65
C SER A 13 2.60 4.12 0.83
N ILE A 14 1.37 4.29 1.30
CA ILE A 14 0.40 3.21 1.45
C ILE A 14 -0.71 3.41 0.42
N THR A 15 -0.86 2.45 -0.49
CA THR A 15 -1.97 2.44 -1.46
C THR A 15 -3.11 1.56 -0.97
N LEU A 16 -4.32 2.10 -1.04
CA LEU A 16 -5.56 1.46 -0.62
C LEU A 16 -6.44 1.16 -1.83
N PHE A 17 -6.54 -0.10 -2.20
CA PHE A 17 -7.46 -0.58 -3.22
C PHE A 17 -8.82 -0.86 -2.57
N LYS A 18 -9.72 0.14 -2.68
CA LYS A 18 -11.12 0.19 -2.22
C LYS A 18 -11.37 -0.55 -0.90
N VAL A 19 -11.34 0.22 0.18
CA VAL A 19 -11.23 -0.24 1.57
C VAL A 19 -12.55 -0.03 2.33
N SER A 20 -12.81 -0.83 3.37
CA SER A 20 -13.92 -0.59 4.28
C SER A 20 -13.72 0.76 5.00
N MET A 21 -14.79 1.51 5.27
CA MET A 21 -14.66 2.82 5.93
C MET A 21 -13.89 2.74 7.26
N ASN A 22 -13.97 1.61 7.96
CA ASN A 22 -13.27 1.36 9.22
C ASN A 22 -11.74 1.32 9.05
N MET A 23 -11.23 0.57 8.09
CA MET A 23 -9.78 0.48 7.82
C MET A 23 -9.22 1.83 7.34
N LEU A 24 -9.99 2.57 6.54
CA LEU A 24 -9.61 3.92 6.11
C LEU A 24 -9.54 4.88 7.31
N ALA A 25 -10.49 4.80 8.24
CA ALA A 25 -10.50 5.62 9.45
C ALA A 25 -9.28 5.33 10.35
N SER A 26 -8.95 4.04 10.54
CA SER A 26 -7.77 3.62 11.32
C SER A 26 -6.46 4.13 10.71
N LEU A 27 -6.33 4.11 9.38
CA LEU A 27 -5.17 4.65 8.68
C LEU A 27 -5.10 6.19 8.75
N LYS A 28 -6.22 6.87 8.49
CA LYS A 28 -6.27 8.34 8.51
C LYS A 28 -5.91 8.92 9.88
N LYS A 29 -6.21 8.21 10.97
CA LYS A 29 -5.85 8.62 12.34
C LYS A 29 -4.34 8.81 12.53
N HIS A 30 -3.51 8.14 11.73
CA HIS A 30 -2.06 8.11 11.90
C HIS A 30 -1.26 8.58 10.67
N SER A 31 -1.93 9.02 9.60
CA SER A 31 -1.27 9.50 8.37
C SER A 31 -0.89 10.98 8.41
N VAL A 32 0.16 11.38 7.69
CA VAL A 32 0.65 12.78 7.65
C VAL A 32 -0.10 13.64 6.63
N VAL A 33 -0.59 13.03 5.54
CA VAL A 33 -1.33 13.73 4.48
C VAL A 33 -2.37 12.78 3.91
N SER A 34 -3.63 13.22 3.85
CA SER A 34 -4.67 12.59 3.03
C SER A 34 -4.67 13.28 1.67
N SER A 35 -3.97 12.72 0.68
CA SER A 35 -3.96 13.24 -0.68
C SER A 35 -5.28 12.89 -1.37
N SER A 36 -6.28 13.74 -1.19
CA SER A 36 -7.44 13.80 -2.06
C SER A 36 -7.02 14.47 -3.38
N GLY A 37 -6.92 13.69 -4.47
CA GLY A 37 -6.91 14.25 -5.83
C GLY A 37 -5.76 13.75 -6.70
N VAL A 38 -6.11 12.85 -7.62
CA VAL A 38 -5.29 12.49 -8.78
C VAL A 38 -5.08 13.73 -9.66
N LYS A 39 -3.83 14.17 -9.86
CA LYS A 39 -3.44 15.02 -10.99
C LYS A 39 -2.34 14.35 -11.82
N LYS A 40 -2.53 14.46 -13.14
CA LYS A 40 -1.89 13.77 -14.26
C LYS A 40 -0.36 13.94 -14.37
N GLU A 41 0.22 12.92 -15.03
CA GLU A 41 1.47 12.92 -15.80
C GLU A 41 2.79 13.10 -15.03
N LYS A 42 3.21 12.01 -14.37
CA LYS A 42 4.61 11.61 -14.12
C LYS A 42 4.62 10.09 -13.93
N GLY A 43 5.76 9.43 -14.15
CA GLY A 43 5.87 7.97 -14.20
C GLY A 43 5.11 7.28 -13.06
N TRP A 44 4.50 6.13 -13.34
CA TRP A 44 3.64 5.41 -12.38
C TRP A 44 4.33 5.21 -11.02
N PHE A 45 5.63 4.91 -11.00
CA PHE A 45 6.44 4.87 -9.78
C PHE A 45 6.61 6.23 -9.09
N ASP A 46 6.78 7.32 -9.83
CA ASP A 46 6.96 8.68 -9.29
C ASP A 46 5.69 9.19 -8.60
N SER A 47 4.51 8.78 -9.10
CA SER A 47 3.21 9.16 -8.51
C SER A 47 2.90 8.40 -7.22
N ILE A 48 3.34 7.14 -7.12
CA ILE A 48 3.17 6.30 -5.92
C ILE A 48 4.24 6.61 -4.87
N LEU A 49 5.46 6.97 -5.28
CA LEU A 49 6.55 7.34 -4.36
C LEU A 49 6.43 8.76 -3.80
N GLY A 50 5.39 9.51 -4.19
CA GLY A 50 5.00 10.79 -3.61
C GLY A 50 6.03 11.90 -3.81
N ASN A 51 5.56 13.15 -3.80
CA ASN A 51 6.47 14.30 -3.81
C ASN A 51 7.18 14.35 -2.44
N ARG A 52 8.44 13.91 -2.41
CA ARG A 52 9.25 13.61 -1.21
C ARG A 52 9.64 14.82 -0.35
N GLN A 53 9.05 16.00 -0.58
CA GLN A 53 9.49 17.27 0.00
C GLN A 53 8.65 17.77 1.20
N ASP A 54 7.44 17.25 1.44
CA ASP A 54 6.47 17.92 2.34
C ASP A 54 6.29 17.29 3.76
N ALA A 55 7.30 16.60 4.32
CA ALA A 55 7.11 15.79 5.55
C ALA A 55 7.98 16.21 6.76
N SER A 56 7.91 17.47 7.20
CA SER A 56 8.79 17.98 8.29
C SER A 56 8.24 17.91 9.73
N SER A 57 7.14 17.21 10.05
CA SER A 57 6.72 17.06 11.46
C SER A 57 5.91 15.79 11.75
N GLY A 58 6.27 15.06 12.82
CA GLY A 58 5.48 13.95 13.38
C GLY A 58 6.09 12.55 13.27
N ARG A 59 5.95 11.75 14.34
CA ARG A 59 6.60 10.44 14.63
C ARG A 59 6.26 9.28 13.69
N TYR A 60 5.26 9.41 12.82
CA TYR A 60 4.83 8.35 11.91
C TYR A 60 4.49 8.97 10.56
N ARG A 61 5.28 8.64 9.53
CA ARG A 61 5.24 9.35 8.23
C ARG A 61 4.86 8.40 7.11
N TYR A 62 3.56 8.28 6.85
CA TYR A 62 3.09 7.73 5.58
C TYR A 62 1.98 8.56 4.95
N GLN A 63 1.93 8.51 3.62
CA GLN A 63 0.90 9.07 2.77
C GLN A 63 -0.09 7.98 2.38
N ILE A 64 -1.38 8.33 2.37
CA ILE A 64 -2.44 7.41 1.98
C ILE A 64 -2.90 7.75 0.56
N ASN A 65 -2.67 6.82 -0.36
CA ASN A 65 -3.18 6.89 -1.72
C ASN A 65 -4.43 6.00 -1.84
N VAL A 66 -5.61 6.61 -1.79
CA VAL A 66 -6.88 5.88 -1.96
C VAL A 66 -7.20 5.71 -3.43
N VAL A 67 -7.40 4.46 -3.83
CA VAL A 67 -7.73 4.05 -5.19
C VAL A 67 -9.09 3.37 -5.15
N GLU A 68 -10.15 4.14 -5.39
CA GLU A 68 -11.54 3.68 -5.17
C GLU A 68 -12.09 2.84 -6.32
N ASP A 69 -11.74 3.18 -7.56
CA ASP A 69 -12.39 2.63 -8.77
C ASP A 69 -11.44 2.01 -9.79
N THR A 70 -10.13 1.95 -9.50
CA THR A 70 -9.17 1.28 -10.40
C THR A 70 -8.62 0.00 -9.80
N LEU A 71 -8.64 -1.05 -10.60
CA LEU A 71 -8.04 -2.34 -10.27
C LEU A 71 -6.51 -2.25 -10.38
N PRO A 72 -5.75 -3.12 -9.67
CA PRO A 72 -4.32 -3.21 -9.84
C PRO A 72 -3.94 -3.50 -11.31
N THR A 73 -3.00 -2.74 -11.86
CA THR A 73 -2.40 -3.04 -13.17
C THR A 73 -1.62 -4.34 -13.13
N LYS A 74 -1.27 -4.90 -14.29
CA LYS A 74 -0.46 -6.12 -14.37
C LYS A 74 0.91 -5.96 -13.70
N GLU A 75 1.51 -4.78 -13.82
CA GLU A 75 2.78 -4.45 -13.18
C GLU A 75 2.62 -4.36 -11.65
N GLN A 76 1.56 -3.69 -11.18
CA GLN A 76 1.20 -3.66 -9.75
C GLN A 76 0.99 -5.07 -9.20
N TYR A 77 0.27 -5.91 -9.92
CA TYR A 77 0.04 -7.30 -9.52
C TYR A 77 1.35 -8.09 -9.40
N ASN A 78 2.25 -7.98 -10.37
CA ASN A 78 3.55 -8.66 -10.29
C ASN A 78 4.37 -8.19 -9.09
N LEU A 79 4.32 -6.90 -8.79
CA LEU A 79 5.02 -6.32 -7.65
C LEU A 79 4.39 -6.78 -6.32
N ILE A 80 3.07 -6.70 -6.19
CA ILE A 80 2.30 -7.19 -5.04
C ILE A 80 2.55 -8.70 -4.83
N LYS A 81 2.59 -9.49 -5.90
CA LYS A 81 2.91 -10.92 -5.86
C LYS A 81 4.33 -11.16 -5.33
N SER A 82 5.28 -10.26 -5.60
CA SER A 82 6.62 -10.35 -5.02
C SER A 82 6.62 -10.09 -3.51
N TYR A 83 5.73 -9.19 -3.04
CA TYR A 83 5.58 -8.86 -1.62
C TYR A 83 4.89 -9.97 -0.82
N ALA A 84 4.07 -10.79 -1.46
CA ALA A 84 3.50 -11.97 -0.83
C ALA A 84 4.56 -12.95 -0.27
N ARG A 85 5.82 -12.81 -0.66
CA ARG A 85 6.94 -13.65 -0.19
C ARG A 85 7.69 -13.06 1.01
N THR A 86 7.37 -11.84 1.46
CA THR A 86 8.13 -11.15 2.52
C THR A 86 7.74 -11.68 3.89
N THR A 87 6.45 -11.76 4.19
CA THR A 87 5.93 -12.19 5.48
C THR A 87 4.74 -13.15 5.34
N PRO A 88 4.51 -14.05 6.32
CA PRO A 88 3.35 -14.96 6.28
C PRO A 88 2.01 -14.23 6.19
N PHE A 89 1.84 -13.10 6.89
CA PHE A 89 0.59 -12.34 6.80
C PHE A 89 0.45 -11.62 5.46
N SER A 90 1.56 -11.20 4.82
CA SER A 90 1.48 -10.62 3.47
C SER A 90 1.10 -11.69 2.44
N HIS A 91 1.57 -12.93 2.62
CA HIS A 91 1.10 -14.07 1.84
C HIS A 91 -0.41 -14.31 2.02
N ASP A 92 -0.89 -14.30 3.26
CA ASP A 92 -2.31 -14.48 3.56
C ASP A 92 -3.16 -13.32 3.01
N ALA A 93 -2.65 -12.09 3.10
CA ALA A 93 -3.30 -10.92 2.51
C ALA A 93 -3.37 -11.03 0.98
N PHE A 94 -2.31 -11.51 0.34
CA PHE A 94 -2.27 -11.75 -1.09
C PHE A 94 -3.28 -12.81 -1.53
N THR A 95 -3.34 -13.95 -0.84
CA THR A 95 -4.28 -15.02 -1.19
C THR A 95 -5.74 -14.62 -0.96
N GLN A 96 -6.02 -13.80 0.06
CA GLN A 96 -7.35 -13.22 0.25
C GLN A 96 -7.71 -12.21 -0.85
N ALA A 97 -6.76 -11.37 -1.26
CA ALA A 97 -6.98 -10.38 -2.31
C ALA A 97 -6.95 -10.97 -3.73
N PHE A 98 -6.33 -12.13 -3.92
CA PHE A 98 -6.25 -12.82 -5.21
C PHE A 98 -6.49 -14.33 -5.06
N PRO A 99 -7.69 -14.75 -4.64
CA PRO A 99 -7.97 -16.16 -4.32
C PRO A 99 -7.82 -17.10 -5.52
N ARG A 100 -7.97 -16.56 -6.73
CA ARG A 100 -7.84 -17.30 -7.99
C ARG A 100 -6.46 -17.15 -8.64
N ALA A 101 -5.49 -16.50 -8.00
CA ALA A 101 -4.15 -16.31 -8.59
C ALA A 101 -3.39 -17.60 -8.85
N MET A 102 -3.79 -18.69 -8.20
CA MET A 102 -3.22 -20.03 -8.39
C MET A 102 -3.94 -20.84 -9.47
N ASP A 103 -5.03 -20.31 -10.05
CA ASP A 103 -5.74 -20.98 -11.13
C ASP A 103 -5.01 -20.76 -12.46
N PRO A 104 -4.42 -21.80 -13.07
CA PRO A 104 -3.68 -21.68 -14.33
C PRO A 104 -4.58 -21.30 -15.52
N THR A 105 -5.90 -21.40 -15.38
CA THR A 105 -6.86 -21.08 -16.45
C THR A 105 -7.17 -19.58 -16.52
N ASN A 106 -6.88 -18.83 -15.47
CA ASN A 106 -7.28 -17.43 -15.37
C ASN A 106 -6.13 -16.47 -15.70
N LYS A 107 -6.23 -15.83 -16.88
CA LYS A 107 -5.21 -14.91 -17.40
C LYS A 107 -5.48 -13.45 -17.04
N ASP A 108 -6.69 -13.12 -16.59
CA ASP A 108 -7.11 -11.74 -16.36
C ASP A 108 -6.96 -11.36 -14.90
N VAL A 109 -5.87 -10.65 -14.59
CA VAL A 109 -5.54 -10.10 -13.25
C VAL A 109 -6.72 -9.34 -12.62
N GLN A 110 -7.49 -8.63 -13.45
CA GLN A 110 -8.65 -7.87 -13.01
C GLN A 110 -9.77 -8.76 -12.47
N SER A 111 -9.93 -9.96 -13.02
CA SER A 111 -10.92 -10.95 -12.56
C SER A 111 -10.48 -11.69 -11.29
N LEU A 112 -9.19 -11.59 -10.95
CA LEU A 112 -8.59 -12.25 -9.79
C LEU A 112 -8.72 -11.42 -8.52
N PHE A 113 -8.85 -10.10 -8.65
CA PHE A 113 -8.79 -9.18 -7.52
C PHE A 113 -10.09 -9.15 -6.72
N VAL A 114 -9.99 -9.48 -5.44
CA VAL A 114 -11.03 -9.35 -4.42
C VAL A 114 -10.60 -8.30 -3.41
N ARG A 115 -11.52 -7.41 -3.08
CA ARG A 115 -11.31 -6.30 -2.14
C ARG A 115 -11.53 -6.76 -0.70
N PRO A 116 -10.93 -6.08 0.30
CA PRO A 116 -10.03 -4.92 0.21
C PRO A 116 -8.55 -5.32 0.16
N LEU A 117 -7.68 -4.43 -0.35
CA LEU A 117 -6.22 -4.62 -0.29
C LEU A 117 -5.50 -3.30 0.01
N VAL A 118 -4.59 -3.36 0.98
CA VAL A 118 -3.66 -2.32 1.38
C VAL A 118 -2.26 -2.77 1.02
N VAL A 119 -1.51 -1.89 0.38
CA VAL A 119 -0.13 -2.16 -0.06
C VAL A 119 0.78 -1.07 0.47
N ASP A 120 1.78 -1.47 1.26
CA ASP A 120 2.90 -0.61 1.62
C ASP A 120 4.06 -0.92 0.66
N TRP A 121 4.37 0.03 -0.21
CA TRP A 121 5.39 -0.15 -1.24
C TRP A 121 6.82 -0.06 -0.69
N GLU A 122 7.01 0.67 0.41
CA GLU A 122 8.31 0.91 1.01
C GLU A 122 8.74 -0.31 1.84
N HIS A 123 7.85 -0.77 2.71
CA HIS A 123 8.11 -1.91 3.59
C HIS A 123 7.76 -3.26 2.94
N LYS A 124 7.17 -3.24 1.74
CA LYS A 124 6.80 -4.44 0.97
C LYS A 124 5.85 -5.35 1.75
N LEU A 125 4.87 -4.73 2.41
CA LEU A 125 3.88 -5.38 3.25
C LEU A 125 2.48 -5.26 2.63
N LEU A 126 1.65 -6.26 2.91
CA LEU A 126 0.28 -6.34 2.41
C LEU A 126 -0.71 -6.53 3.56
N ALA A 127 -1.89 -5.92 3.44
CA ALA A 127 -2.99 -6.17 4.35
C ALA A 127 -4.34 -6.21 3.61
N SER A 128 -5.17 -7.20 3.94
CA SER A 128 -6.49 -7.43 3.33
C SER A 128 -7.64 -7.33 4.33
N ASN A 129 -7.33 -7.13 5.61
CA ASN A 129 -8.29 -7.03 6.71
C ASN A 129 -7.67 -6.22 7.87
N GLU A 130 -8.46 -5.94 8.91
CA GLU A 130 -8.02 -5.15 10.07
C GLU A 130 -6.86 -5.79 10.85
N THR A 131 -6.87 -7.12 11.01
CA THR A 131 -5.79 -7.86 11.68
C THR A 131 -4.47 -7.79 10.92
N HIS A 132 -4.51 -7.85 9.59
CA HIS A 132 -3.32 -7.68 8.76
C HIS A 132 -2.85 -6.23 8.77
N LEU A 133 -3.78 -5.28 8.82
CA LEU A 133 -3.48 -3.85 8.88
C LEU A 133 -2.80 -3.48 10.19
N SER A 134 -3.27 -3.99 11.33
CA SER A 134 -2.63 -3.73 12.63
C SER A 134 -1.21 -4.31 12.68
N LYS A 135 -1.00 -5.51 12.12
CA LYS A 135 0.35 -6.09 11.96
C LYS A 135 1.25 -5.25 11.07
N LEU A 136 0.74 -4.81 9.92
CA LEU A 136 1.48 -3.94 9.00
C LEU A 136 1.90 -2.64 9.71
N LEU A 137 0.96 -1.99 10.39
CA LEU A 137 1.23 -0.75 11.11
C LEU A 137 2.20 -0.92 12.29
N SER A 138 2.12 -2.05 12.99
CA SER A 138 3.02 -2.39 14.08
C SER A 138 4.43 -2.67 13.58
N GLU A 139 4.58 -3.44 12.49
CA GLU A 139 5.88 -3.83 11.94
C GLU A 139 6.59 -2.69 11.20
N ALA A 140 5.87 -1.96 10.34
CA ALA A 140 6.47 -0.90 9.53
C ALA A 140 6.61 0.43 10.30
N TYR A 141 5.68 0.72 11.21
CA TYR A 141 5.60 2.04 11.84
C TYR A 141 5.61 1.99 13.36
N GLY A 142 5.60 0.82 14.01
CA GLY A 142 5.53 0.73 15.48
C GLY A 142 4.21 1.25 16.06
N ILE A 143 3.13 1.23 15.28
CA ILE A 143 1.79 1.69 15.69
C ILE A 143 0.95 0.48 16.07
N ASN A 144 0.42 0.49 17.30
CA ASN A 144 -0.53 -0.53 17.76
C ASN A 144 -1.94 0.07 17.75
N ILE A 145 -2.83 -0.53 16.98
CA ILE A 145 -4.26 -0.16 16.85
C ILE A 145 -5.17 -1.30 17.30
#